data_AF-A0A166SGB2-F1
#
_entry.id   AF-A0A166SGB2-F1
#
_cell.length_a   1.000
_cell.length_b   1.000
_cell.length_c   1.000
_cell.angle_alpha   90.00
_cell.angle_beta   90.00
_cell.angle_gamma   90.00
#
_symmetry.space_group_name_H-M   'P 1'
#
loop_
_entity.id
_entity.type
_entity.pdbx_description
1 polymer ?
#
loop_
_entity_poly.entity_id
_entity_poly.type
_entity_poly.pdbx_seq_one_letter_code
_entity_poly.pdbx_strand_id
1 'polypeptide(L)' 'MAAIVELAASIDGVPTVEQTDAMLDELRRLPRDAKTLELIDGLLEIRALLGAV' A
#
# COMPACT_ATOMS: atom_id res chain seq x y z
N MET A 1 -2.75 -5.74 11.01
CA MET A 1 -1.27 -5.85 10.97
C MET A 1 -0.78 -7.06 10.18
N ALA A 2 -1.33 -8.28 10.37
CA ALA A 2 -0.90 -9.45 9.59
C ALA A 2 -1.22 -9.34 8.07
N ALA A 3 -2.41 -8.85 7.70
CA ALA A 3 -2.84 -8.80 6.30
C ALA A 3 -1.97 -7.92 5.39
N ILE A 4 -1.57 -6.71 5.84
CA ILE A 4 -0.70 -5.82 5.06
C ILE A 4 0.71 -6.41 4.88
N VAL A 5 1.21 -7.13 5.89
CA VAL A 5 2.54 -7.76 5.86
C VAL A 5 2.53 -8.99 4.94
N GLU A 6 1.47 -9.79 4.95
CA GLU A 6 1.29 -10.90 4.01
C GLU A 6 1.14 -10.41 2.56
N LEU A 7 0.37 -9.34 2.33
CA LEU A 7 0.26 -8.72 1.01
C LEU A 7 1.62 -8.21 0.51
N ALA A 8 2.35 -7.47 1.35
CA ALA A 8 3.69 -6.99 1.04
C ALA A 8 4.67 -8.15 0.75
N ALA A 9 4.60 -9.23 1.52
CA ALA A 9 5.46 -10.40 1.34
C ALA A 9 5.13 -11.22 0.08
N SER A 10 3.91 -11.09 -0.46
CA SER A 10 3.49 -11.75 -1.70
C SER A 10 3.92 -11.03 -2.98
N ILE A 11 4.49 -9.81 -2.85
CA ILE A 11 4.94 -9.01 -3.99
C ILE A 11 6.41 -9.36 -4.28
N ASP A 12 6.63 -10.17 -5.30
CA ASP A 12 7.96 -10.39 -5.88
C ASP A 12 8.23 -9.29 -6.93
N GLY A 13 8.71 -8.13 -6.47
CA GLY A 13 9.12 -7.01 -7.33
C GLY A 13 8.25 -5.76 -7.20
N VAL A 14 7.78 -5.22 -8.33
CA VAL A 14 6.93 -4.03 -8.34
C VAL A 14 5.46 -4.45 -8.14
N PRO A 15 4.75 -3.92 -7.14
CA PRO A 15 3.33 -4.25 -6.93
C PRO A 15 2.47 -3.82 -8.11
N THR A 16 1.36 -4.51 -8.37
CA THR A 16 0.35 -4.03 -9.32
C THR A 16 -0.52 -2.93 -8.71
N VAL A 17 -1.31 -2.25 -9.55
CA VAL A 17 -2.30 -1.25 -9.10
C VAL A 17 -3.29 -1.89 -8.12
N GLU A 18 -3.80 -3.09 -8.40
CA GLU A 18 -4.74 -3.77 -7.49
C GLU A 18 -4.11 -4.15 -6.15
N GLN A 19 -2.86 -4.63 -6.16
CA GLN A 19 -2.13 -4.95 -4.92
C GLN A 19 -1.88 -3.70 -4.07
N THR A 20 -1.51 -2.60 -4.72
CA THR A 20 -1.30 -1.31 -4.06
C THR A 20 -2.60 -0.77 -3.46
N ASP A 21 -3.72 -0.89 -4.18
CA ASP A 21 -5.05 -0.50 -3.69
C ASP A 21 -5.50 -1.36 -2.50
N ALA A 22 -5.27 -2.68 -2.55
CA ALA A 22 -5.55 -3.57 -1.42
C ALA A 22 -4.73 -3.21 -0.16
N MET A 23 -3.46 -2.83 -0.35
CA MET A 23 -2.60 -2.36 0.75
C MET A 23 -3.10 -1.03 1.34
N LEU A 24 -3.50 -0.08 0.49
CA LEU A 24 -4.07 1.20 0.92
C LEU A 24 -5.37 1.00 1.73
N ASP A 25 -6.22 0.06 1.33
CA ASP A 25 -7.47 -0.23 2.04
C ASP A 25 -7.26 -0.91 3.39
N GLU A 26 -6.20 -1.71 3.54
CA GLU A 26 -5.77 -2.23 4.85
C GLU A 26 -5.22 -1.11 5.75
N LEU A 27 -4.37 -0.22 5.21
CA LEU A 27 -3.82 0.91 5.98
C LEU A 27 -4.89 1.91 6.41
N ARG A 28 -5.91 2.16 5.57
CA ARG A 28 -7.05 3.03 5.91
C ARG A 28 -7.90 2.51 7.08
N ARG A 29 -7.83 1.21 7.38
CA ARG A 29 -8.49 0.57 8.51
C ARG A 29 -7.70 0.67 9.82
N LEU A 30 -6.43 1.05 9.76
CA LEU A 30 -5.60 1.28 10.94
C LEU A 30 -5.84 2.68 11.53
N PRO A 31 -5.50 2.89 12.82
CA PRO A 31 -5.50 4.23 13.40
C PRO A 31 -4.64 5.17 12.56
N ARG A 32 -5.17 6.35 12.21
CA ARG A 32 -4.46 7.37 11.42
C ARG A 32 -3.38 8.07 12.25
N ASP A 33 -2.38 7.32 12.66
CA ASP A 33 -1.16 7.86 13.25
C ASP A 33 -0.20 8.35 12.15
N ALA A 34 0.80 9.14 12.56
CA ALA A 34 1.75 9.74 11.62
C ALA A 34 2.47 8.71 10.74
N LYS A 35 2.76 7.52 11.28
CA LYS A 35 3.42 6.43 10.55
C LYS A 35 2.51 5.80 9.50
N THR A 36 1.23 5.61 9.83
CA THR A 36 0.22 5.07 8.93
C THR A 36 -0.04 6.05 7.79
N LEU A 37 -0.07 7.36 8.08
CA LEU A 37 -0.18 8.39 7.06
C LEU A 37 1.02 8.40 6.12
N GLU A 38 2.25 8.33 6.65
CA GLU A 38 3.48 8.26 5.85
C GLU A 38 3.50 7.03 4.91
N LEU A 39 3.04 5.88 5.41
CA LEU A 39 2.90 4.65 4.62
C LEU A 39 1.83 4.78 3.51
N ILE A 40 0.70 5.44 3.81
CA ILE A 40 -0.36 5.69 2.83
C ILE A 40 0.16 6.61 1.72
N ASP A 41 0.85 7.70 2.07
CA ASP A 41 1.38 8.66 1.12
C ASP A 41 2.41 7.99 0.19
N GLY A 42 3.35 7.20 0.73
CA GLY A 42 4.30 6.44 -0.08
C GLY A 42 3.65 5.43 -1.04
N LEU A 43 2.57 4.76 -0.61
CA LEU A 43 1.82 3.86 -1.49
C LEU A 43 1.01 4.60 -2.55
N LEU A 44 0.49 5.79 -2.25
CA LEU A 44 -0.19 6.64 -3.24
C LEU A 44 0.78 7.11 -4.33
N GLU A 45 2.03 7.41 -3.98
CA GLU A 45 3.07 7.73 -4.96
C GLU A 45 3.39 6.55 -5.87
N ILE A 46 3.55 5.34 -5.31
CA ILE A 46 3.75 4.11 -6.09
C ILE A 46 2.57 3.87 -7.02
N ARG A 47 1.33 4.03 -6.53
CA ARG A 47 0.11 3.91 -7.34
C ARG A 47 0.08 4.90 -8.49
N ALA A 48 0.50 6.15 -8.27
CA ALA A 48 0.57 7.17 -9.30
C ALA A 48 1.59 6.81 -10.39
N LEU A 49 2.74 6.25 -10.01
CA LEU A 49 3.74 5.75 -10.95
C LEU A 49 3.24 4.54 -11.76
N LEU A 50 2.47 3.65 -11.13
CA LEU A 50 1.89 2.48 -11.79
C LEU A 50 0.75 2.84 -12.74
N GLY A 51 -0.10 3.81 -12.37
CA GLY A 51 -1.21 4.28 -13.22
C GLY A 51 -0.80 5.20 -14.35
N ALA A 52 0.47 5.62 -14.40
CA ALA A 52 1.05 6.40 -15.49
C ALA A 52 1.57 5.55 -16.66
N VAL A 53 1.45 4.20 -16.57
CA VAL A 53 1.87 3.21 -17.58
C VAL A 53 0.70 2.76 -18.44
#